data_AF-A0A9D8KE59-F1
#
_entry.id   AF-A0A9D8KE59-F1
#
_cell.length_a   1.000
_cell.length_b   1.000
_cell.length_c   1.000
_cell.angle_alpha   90.00
_cell.angle_beta   90.00
_cell.angle_gamma   90.00
#
_symmetry.space_group_name_H-M   'P 1'
#
loop_
_entity.id
_entity.type
_entity.pdbx_description
1 polymer ?
#
loop_
_entity_poly.entity_id
_entity_poly.type
_entity_poly.pdbx_seq_one_letter_code
_entity_poly.pdbx_strand_id
1 'polypeptide(L)'
;MNRIIGYIDKLKKIDLPSLERKNKDYEFTQVYPQLERMYEYYTKLENEHDFFNPLPEHNKQQILQHLSEFTKIAEEISSFDPQKHDALAKKEQLFRRTTDSYQNSYNFIRDFDIYLSKKQSEVAERTLELLREASVETGISRFAGFFKKIVGTGIFGKQASKNIFIALFFLVIGIGIACFIYKDLQLLLDKLTDMIEKKSDVKISFQVILIRIVIISFVTFIFYQVIRIFNVNMHLYTMNKHRENILHTYRLLIEGVENKDSKKEILMQAVRTIFEHGDTGYLSKKDSQIPIIEFMKMIEKADKT
;
A
#
# COMPACT_ATOMS: atom_id res chain seq x y z
N MET A 1 -14.56 -17.04 -1.37
CA MET A 1 -13.26 -16.84 -0.68
C MET A 1 -12.34 -18.05 -0.86
N ASN A 2 -12.72 -19.26 -0.41
CA ASN A 2 -11.89 -20.48 -0.49
C ASN A 2 -11.34 -20.80 -1.90
N ARG A 3 -12.11 -20.49 -2.95
CA ARG A 3 -11.65 -20.69 -4.34
C ARG A 3 -10.53 -19.74 -4.76
N ILE A 4 -10.56 -18.48 -4.30
CA ILE A 4 -9.53 -17.46 -4.65
C ILE A 4 -8.20 -17.86 -4.00
N ILE A 5 -8.25 -18.18 -2.71
CA ILE A 5 -7.09 -18.65 -1.94
C ILE A 5 -6.51 -19.90 -2.60
N GLY A 6 -7.35 -20.86 -3.02
CA GLY A 6 -6.88 -22.05 -3.71
C GLY A 6 -6.17 -21.79 -5.05
N TYR A 7 -6.50 -20.71 -5.78
CA TYR A 7 -5.74 -20.31 -6.98
C TYR A 7 -4.43 -19.60 -6.62
N ILE A 8 -4.41 -18.78 -5.57
CA ILE A 8 -3.18 -18.13 -5.10
C ILE A 8 -2.19 -19.20 -4.59
N ASP A 9 -2.67 -20.23 -3.89
CA ASP A 9 -1.84 -21.37 -3.45
C ASP A 9 -1.25 -22.15 -4.63
N LYS A 10 -2.00 -22.32 -5.72
CA LYS A 10 -1.48 -22.91 -6.95
C LYS A 10 -0.42 -22.04 -7.57
N LEU A 11 -0.65 -20.73 -7.62
CA LEU A 11 0.27 -19.76 -8.16
C LEU A 11 1.62 -19.79 -7.43
N LYS A 12 1.60 -19.84 -6.09
CA LYS A 12 2.81 -19.92 -5.26
C LYS A 12 3.66 -21.17 -5.48
N LYS A 13 3.06 -22.25 -6.01
CA LYS A 13 3.79 -23.47 -6.35
C LYS A 13 4.53 -23.37 -7.69
N ILE A 14 4.24 -22.33 -8.48
CA ILE A 14 4.92 -22.07 -9.73
C ILE A 14 6.27 -21.40 -9.41
N ASP A 15 7.34 -21.99 -9.90
CA ASP A 15 8.68 -21.39 -9.84
C ASP A 15 8.75 -20.21 -10.82
N LEU A 16 8.46 -19.00 -10.33
CA LEU A 16 8.36 -17.79 -11.15
C LEU A 16 9.61 -17.55 -12.02
N PRO A 17 10.85 -17.58 -11.49
CA PRO A 17 12.06 -17.48 -12.32
C PRO A 17 12.14 -18.48 -13.48
N SER A 18 11.59 -19.70 -13.31
CA SER A 18 11.60 -20.71 -14.38
C SER A 18 10.77 -20.30 -15.60
N LEU A 19 9.81 -19.38 -15.44
CA LEU A 19 8.95 -18.90 -16.52
C LEU A 19 9.69 -17.99 -17.51
N GLU A 20 10.78 -17.33 -17.10
CA GLU A 20 11.62 -16.54 -18.00
C GLU A 20 12.22 -17.43 -19.11
N ARG A 21 12.50 -18.70 -18.77
CA ARG A 21 13.14 -19.71 -19.63
C ARG A 21 14.43 -19.19 -20.29
N LYS A 22 15.18 -18.39 -19.54
CA LYS A 22 16.44 -17.78 -19.98
C LYS A 22 17.43 -18.84 -20.48
N ASN A 23 18.06 -18.59 -21.62
CA ASN A 23 19.00 -19.48 -22.31
C ASN A 23 18.40 -20.82 -22.78
N LYS A 24 17.10 -20.88 -23.06
CA LYS A 24 16.43 -22.04 -23.71
C LYS A 24 16.03 -21.70 -25.14
N ASP A 25 15.78 -22.71 -25.98
CA ASP A 25 15.41 -22.57 -27.40
C ASP A 25 14.28 -21.55 -27.67
N TYR A 26 13.37 -21.38 -26.70
CA TYR A 26 12.34 -20.35 -26.72
C TYR A 26 12.25 -19.67 -25.34
N GLU A 27 12.73 -18.43 -25.30
CA GLU A 27 12.69 -17.57 -24.12
C GLU A 27 11.39 -16.75 -24.03
N PHE A 28 10.99 -16.42 -22.80
CA PHE A 28 9.83 -15.57 -22.48
C PHE A 28 10.24 -14.24 -21.84
N THR A 29 11.52 -13.87 -21.93
CA THR A 29 12.13 -12.65 -21.35
C THR A 29 11.34 -11.37 -21.62
N GLN A 30 10.71 -11.25 -22.79
CA GLN A 30 9.93 -10.07 -23.18
C GLN A 30 8.58 -9.92 -22.43
N VAL A 31 7.97 -11.02 -21.96
CA VAL A 31 6.72 -10.99 -21.17
C VAL A 31 6.93 -11.29 -19.69
N TYR A 32 8.16 -11.68 -19.32
CA TYR A 32 8.51 -11.98 -17.93
C TYR A 32 8.20 -10.84 -16.94
N PRO A 33 8.48 -9.55 -17.24
CA PRO A 33 8.11 -8.46 -16.34
C PRO A 33 6.61 -8.36 -16.05
N GLN A 34 5.76 -8.70 -17.03
CA GLN A 34 4.31 -8.72 -16.89
C GLN A 34 3.87 -9.88 -16.00
N LEU A 35 4.47 -11.07 -16.17
CA LEU A 35 4.24 -12.25 -15.34
C LEU A 35 4.63 -11.97 -13.87
N GLU A 36 5.80 -11.37 -13.66
CA GLU A 36 6.30 -11.02 -12.32
C GLU A 36 5.37 -10.04 -11.60
N ARG A 37 4.95 -8.97 -12.27
CA ARG A 37 4.02 -7.98 -11.69
C ARG A 37 2.67 -8.60 -11.31
N MET A 38 2.11 -9.47 -12.16
CA MET A 38 0.86 -10.16 -11.85
C MET A 38 1.02 -11.12 -10.67
N TYR A 39 2.13 -11.86 -10.63
CA TYR A 39 2.44 -12.77 -9.54
C TYR A 39 2.54 -12.04 -8.20
N GLU A 40 3.34 -10.97 -8.15
CA GLU A 40 3.47 -10.14 -6.94
C GLU A 40 2.13 -9.56 -6.50
N TYR A 41 1.32 -9.08 -7.44
CA TYR A 41 0.02 -8.50 -7.13
C TYR A 41 -0.91 -9.53 -6.46
N TYR A 42 -1.09 -10.70 -7.09
CA TYR A 42 -2.00 -11.73 -6.58
C TYR A 42 -1.53 -12.33 -5.26
N THR A 43 -0.23 -12.47 -5.06
CA THR A 43 0.32 -12.93 -3.77
C THR A 43 0.21 -11.87 -2.67
N LYS A 44 0.30 -10.57 -3.00
CA LYS A 44 0.05 -9.48 -2.04
C LYS A 44 -1.41 -9.44 -1.59
N LEU A 45 -2.37 -9.70 -2.49
CA LEU A 45 -3.80 -9.68 -2.16
C LEU A 45 -4.22 -10.68 -1.07
N GLU A 46 -3.52 -11.80 -0.94
CA GLU A 46 -3.80 -12.78 0.12
C GLU A 46 -3.47 -12.25 1.52
N ASN A 47 -2.38 -11.48 1.65
CA ASN A 47 -1.95 -10.88 2.92
C ASN A 47 -2.95 -9.83 3.44
N GLU A 48 -3.86 -9.38 2.58
CA GLU A 48 -4.99 -8.53 2.91
C GLU A 48 -6.26 -9.39 3.10
N HIS A 49 -6.23 -10.36 4.03
CA HIS A 49 -7.32 -11.33 4.23
C HIS A 49 -8.75 -10.75 4.33
N ASP A 50 -8.91 -9.48 4.73
CA ASP A 50 -10.20 -8.78 4.76
C ASP A 50 -10.60 -8.09 3.45
N PHE A 51 -9.71 -8.00 2.47
CA PHE A 51 -9.92 -7.35 1.17
C PHE A 51 -11.06 -7.99 0.39
N PHE A 52 -11.14 -9.32 0.38
CA PHE A 52 -12.13 -10.04 -0.42
C PHE A 52 -13.52 -10.04 0.21
N ASN A 53 -13.64 -9.83 1.51
CA ASN A 53 -14.92 -9.90 2.24
C ASN A 53 -15.96 -8.87 1.78
N PRO A 54 -15.63 -7.57 1.65
CA PRO A 54 -16.59 -6.55 1.24
C PRO A 54 -16.88 -6.52 -0.27
N LEU A 55 -16.31 -7.42 -1.06
CA LEU A 55 -16.46 -7.40 -2.53
C LEU A 55 -17.81 -7.97 -2.97
N PRO A 56 -18.50 -7.30 -3.92
CA PRO A 56 -19.61 -7.91 -4.64
C PRO A 56 -19.21 -9.24 -5.28
N GLU A 57 -20.13 -10.20 -5.34
CA GLU A 57 -19.85 -11.53 -5.89
C GLU A 57 -19.40 -11.50 -7.36
N HIS A 58 -19.96 -10.59 -8.17
CA HIS A 58 -19.50 -10.34 -9.53
C HIS A 58 -17.99 -10.00 -9.60
N ASN A 59 -17.50 -9.14 -8.71
CA ASN A 59 -16.10 -8.72 -8.70
C ASN A 59 -15.19 -9.88 -8.22
N LYS A 60 -15.66 -10.68 -7.25
CA LYS A 60 -14.96 -11.91 -6.82
C LYS A 60 -14.84 -12.91 -7.97
N GLN A 61 -15.89 -13.05 -8.78
CA GLN A 61 -15.89 -13.91 -9.96
C GLN A 61 -14.90 -13.41 -11.03
N GLN A 62 -14.83 -12.11 -11.27
CA GLN A 62 -13.84 -11.53 -12.20
C GLN A 62 -12.40 -11.74 -11.71
N ILE A 63 -12.14 -11.52 -10.41
CA ILE A 63 -10.83 -11.82 -9.81
C ILE A 63 -10.46 -13.29 -9.98
N LEU A 64 -11.41 -14.20 -9.72
CA LEU A 64 -11.22 -15.64 -9.93
C LEU A 64 -10.90 -15.97 -11.39
N GLN A 65 -11.60 -15.35 -12.34
CA GLN A 65 -11.36 -15.54 -13.76
C GLN A 65 -9.95 -15.10 -14.14
N HIS A 66 -9.54 -13.89 -13.75
CA HIS A 66 -8.19 -13.38 -14.02
C HIS A 66 -7.09 -14.23 -13.39
N LEU A 67 -7.25 -14.61 -12.12
CA LEU A 67 -6.33 -15.52 -11.42
C LEU A 67 -6.23 -16.88 -12.13
N SER A 68 -7.36 -17.44 -12.54
CA SER A 68 -7.39 -18.74 -13.19
C SER A 68 -6.72 -18.72 -14.56
N GLU A 69 -6.90 -17.66 -15.33
CA GLU A 69 -6.26 -17.49 -16.64
C GLU A 69 -4.76 -17.29 -16.49
N PHE A 70 -4.35 -16.46 -15.53
CA PHE A 70 -2.93 -16.25 -15.24
C PHE A 70 -2.24 -17.55 -14.80
N THR A 71 -2.88 -18.33 -13.92
CA THR A 71 -2.34 -19.62 -13.47
C THR A 71 -2.16 -20.58 -14.65
N LYS A 72 -3.15 -20.67 -15.55
CA LYS A 72 -3.06 -21.50 -16.76
C LYS A 72 -1.92 -21.06 -17.68
N ILE A 73 -1.77 -19.76 -17.93
CA ILE A 73 -0.68 -19.21 -18.75
C ILE A 73 0.67 -19.60 -18.14
N ALA A 74 0.83 -19.43 -16.83
CA ALA A 74 2.07 -19.78 -16.15
C ALA A 74 2.37 -21.29 -16.20
N GLU A 75 1.36 -22.16 -16.03
CA GLU A 75 1.47 -23.61 -16.20
C GLU A 75 1.86 -24.01 -17.65
N GLU A 76 1.25 -23.38 -18.66
CA GLU A 76 1.55 -23.62 -20.09
C GLU A 76 2.97 -23.16 -20.47
N ILE A 77 3.46 -22.04 -19.91
CA ILE A 77 4.83 -21.56 -20.11
C ILE A 77 5.83 -22.49 -19.42
N SER A 78 5.54 -22.91 -18.18
CA SER A 78 6.40 -23.84 -17.43
C SER A 78 6.56 -25.17 -18.16
N SER A 79 5.46 -25.71 -18.68
CA SER A 79 5.42 -26.98 -19.44
C SER A 79 5.71 -26.85 -20.94
N PHE A 80 6.17 -25.67 -21.40
CA PHE A 80 6.41 -25.43 -22.82
C PHE A 80 7.52 -26.34 -23.40
N ASP A 81 7.17 -27.04 -24.48
CA ASP A 81 8.04 -28.00 -25.18
C ASP A 81 8.53 -27.40 -26.51
N PRO A 82 9.84 -27.12 -26.63
CA PRO A 82 10.43 -26.50 -27.82
C PRO A 82 10.48 -27.44 -29.05
N GLN A 83 10.34 -28.76 -28.87
CA GLN A 83 10.53 -29.75 -29.93
C GLN A 83 9.24 -30.03 -30.73
N LYS A 84 8.11 -29.43 -30.34
CA LYS A 84 6.85 -29.57 -31.07
C LYS A 84 6.87 -28.78 -32.37
N HIS A 85 6.25 -29.35 -33.41
CA HIS A 85 6.18 -28.76 -34.74
C HIS A 85 5.53 -27.35 -34.75
N ASP A 86 4.66 -27.04 -33.79
CA ASP A 86 3.95 -25.76 -33.65
C ASP A 86 4.52 -24.84 -32.55
N ALA A 87 5.72 -25.13 -32.01
CA ALA A 87 6.28 -24.44 -30.85
C ALA A 87 6.34 -22.91 -31.01
N LEU A 88 6.78 -22.41 -32.17
CA LEU A 88 6.85 -20.96 -32.42
C LEU A 88 5.45 -20.30 -32.41
N ALA A 89 4.47 -20.93 -33.05
CA ALA A 89 3.10 -20.42 -33.07
C ALA A 89 2.48 -20.44 -31.66
N LYS A 90 2.76 -21.50 -30.90
CA LYS A 90 2.31 -21.64 -29.51
C LYS A 90 2.97 -20.62 -28.59
N LYS A 91 4.26 -20.33 -28.78
CA LYS A 91 4.98 -19.25 -28.08
C LYS A 91 4.28 -17.92 -28.34
N GLU A 92 4.06 -17.55 -29.61
CA GLU A 92 3.41 -16.29 -29.96
C GLU A 92 1.99 -16.16 -29.40
N GLN A 93 1.25 -17.28 -29.35
CA GLN A 93 -0.05 -17.32 -28.69
C GLN A 93 0.07 -17.04 -27.18
N LEU A 94 1.04 -17.66 -26.51
CA LEU A 94 1.30 -17.44 -25.07
C LEU A 94 1.74 -16.01 -24.80
N PHE A 95 2.55 -15.42 -25.68
CA PHE A 95 2.93 -14.01 -25.62
C PHE A 95 1.70 -13.10 -25.61
N ARG A 96 0.85 -13.21 -26.64
CA ARG A 96 -0.38 -12.41 -26.76
C ARG A 96 -1.30 -12.60 -25.57
N ARG A 97 -1.56 -13.86 -25.18
CA ARG A 97 -2.40 -14.17 -24.01
C ARG A 97 -1.85 -13.58 -22.72
N THR A 98 -0.53 -13.61 -22.54
CA THR A 98 0.11 -13.01 -21.35
C THR A 98 -0.09 -11.50 -21.33
N THR A 99 0.15 -10.83 -22.45
CA THR A 99 -0.06 -9.37 -22.58
C THR A 99 -1.52 -8.99 -22.35
N ASP A 100 -2.46 -9.70 -22.98
CA ASP A 100 -3.90 -9.42 -22.85
C ASP A 100 -4.38 -9.68 -21.42
N SER A 101 -3.95 -10.78 -20.81
CA SER A 101 -4.27 -11.12 -19.41
C SER A 101 -3.74 -10.07 -18.45
N TYR A 102 -2.51 -9.58 -18.67
CA TYR A 102 -1.93 -8.48 -17.90
C TYR A 102 -2.75 -7.20 -18.04
N GLN A 103 -3.05 -6.78 -19.28
CA GLN A 103 -3.79 -5.55 -19.55
C GLN A 103 -5.20 -5.57 -18.92
N ASN A 104 -5.90 -6.69 -19.06
CA ASN A 104 -7.24 -6.88 -18.52
C ASN A 104 -7.23 -6.87 -16.99
N SER A 105 -6.26 -7.56 -16.38
CA SER A 105 -6.10 -7.56 -14.93
C SER A 105 -5.77 -6.15 -14.44
N TYR A 106 -4.82 -5.46 -15.09
CA TYR A 106 -4.45 -4.08 -14.75
C TYR A 106 -5.62 -3.10 -14.81
N ASN A 107 -6.39 -3.13 -15.90
CA ASN A 107 -7.57 -2.26 -16.05
C ASN A 107 -8.62 -2.55 -14.98
N PHE A 108 -8.93 -3.83 -14.77
CA PHE A 108 -9.86 -4.25 -13.72
C PHE A 108 -9.41 -3.77 -12.35
N ILE A 109 -8.12 -3.95 -12.02
CA ILE A 109 -7.55 -3.54 -10.74
C ILE A 109 -7.59 -2.02 -10.56
N ARG A 110 -7.21 -1.25 -11.58
CA ARG A 110 -7.23 0.22 -11.54
C ARG A 110 -8.64 0.74 -11.25
N ASP A 111 -9.61 0.24 -11.99
CA ASP A 111 -11.00 0.66 -11.83
C ASP A 111 -11.56 0.17 -10.47
N PHE A 112 -11.01 -0.92 -9.95
CA PHE A 112 -11.34 -1.46 -8.64
C PHE A 112 -10.73 -0.65 -7.47
N ASP A 113 -9.51 -0.12 -7.61
CA ASP A 113 -8.87 0.76 -6.63
C ASP A 113 -9.63 2.09 -6.50
N ILE A 114 -10.17 2.58 -7.63
CA ILE A 114 -11.11 3.71 -7.68
C ILE A 114 -12.44 3.36 -6.99
N TYR A 115 -12.96 2.14 -7.16
CA TYR A 115 -14.17 1.70 -6.46
C TYR A 115 -13.96 1.59 -4.94
N LEU A 116 -12.83 1.07 -4.47
CA LEU A 116 -12.52 0.96 -3.04
C LEU A 116 -12.34 2.32 -2.37
N SER A 117 -11.63 3.23 -3.02
CA SER A 117 -11.49 4.62 -2.53
C SER A 117 -12.84 5.33 -2.47
N LYS A 118 -13.70 5.16 -3.49
CA LYS A 118 -15.08 5.69 -3.49
C LYS A 118 -15.94 5.07 -2.38
N LYS A 119 -15.84 3.76 -2.15
CA LYS A 119 -16.58 3.07 -1.09
C LYS A 119 -16.11 3.48 0.31
N GLN A 120 -14.82 3.78 0.51
CA GLN A 120 -14.34 4.39 1.75
C GLN A 120 -14.96 5.78 1.98
N SER A 121 -15.11 6.59 0.93
CA SER A 121 -15.82 7.88 0.99
C SER A 121 -17.31 7.71 1.30
N GLU A 122 -17.97 6.76 0.65
CA GLU A 122 -19.40 6.47 0.85
C GLU A 122 -19.68 5.87 2.24
N VAL A 123 -18.73 5.09 2.79
CA VAL A 123 -18.77 4.65 4.20
C VAL A 123 -18.61 5.84 5.13
N ALA A 124 -17.75 6.82 4.81
CA ALA A 124 -17.65 8.05 5.60
C ALA A 124 -18.95 8.87 5.54
N GLU A 125 -19.59 8.99 4.37
CA GLU A 125 -20.88 9.67 4.17
C GLU A 125 -22.04 8.95 4.86
N ARG A 126 -22.17 7.62 4.73
CA ARG A 126 -23.14 6.83 5.49
C ARG A 126 -22.87 6.89 6.99
N THR A 127 -21.61 6.95 7.39
CA THR A 127 -21.27 7.18 8.79
C THR A 127 -21.81 8.53 9.20
N LEU A 128 -21.59 9.61 8.43
CA LEU A 128 -22.15 10.95 8.67
C LEU A 128 -23.70 10.98 8.67
N GLU A 129 -24.36 10.16 7.87
CA GLU A 129 -25.82 10.08 7.82
C GLU A 129 -26.40 9.31 9.00
N LEU A 130 -25.80 8.16 9.36
CA LEU A 130 -26.10 7.43 10.60
C LEU A 130 -25.76 8.26 11.84
N LEU A 131 -24.78 9.15 11.75
CA LEU A 131 -24.42 10.13 12.77
C LEU A 131 -25.52 11.19 12.94
N ARG A 132 -26.15 11.64 11.83
CA ARG A 132 -27.28 12.58 11.82
C ARG A 132 -28.57 11.98 12.41
N GLU A 133 -28.76 10.68 12.20
CA GLU A 133 -29.95 9.95 12.67
C GLU A 133 -29.79 9.54 14.16
N ALA A 134 -28.59 9.19 14.60
CA ALA A 134 -28.29 8.79 15.97
C ALA A 134 -28.20 9.95 16.97
N SER A 135 -27.95 11.18 16.50
CA SER A 135 -27.83 12.39 17.34
C SER A 135 -29.17 12.90 17.90
N VAL A 136 -30.31 12.43 17.38
CA VAL A 136 -31.62 12.99 17.75
C VAL A 136 -32.24 12.33 18.99
N GLU A 137 -31.98 11.05 19.32
CA GLU A 137 -32.68 10.46 20.50
C GLU A 137 -31.98 9.34 21.29
N THR A 138 -31.00 8.58 20.75
CA THR A 138 -30.49 7.35 21.44
C THR A 138 -29.05 6.90 21.13
N GLY A 139 -28.16 7.77 20.63
CA GLY A 139 -26.86 7.39 20.03
C GLY A 139 -25.74 6.79 20.92
N ILE A 140 -25.69 7.08 22.22
CA ILE A 140 -24.51 6.76 23.08
C ILE A 140 -24.22 5.25 23.13
N SER A 141 -25.24 4.40 23.25
CA SER A 141 -25.07 2.94 23.35
C SER A 141 -24.60 2.30 22.04
N ARG A 142 -25.05 2.79 20.88
CA ARG A 142 -24.58 2.30 19.56
C ARG A 142 -23.12 2.69 19.31
N PHE A 143 -22.74 3.92 19.68
CA PHE A 143 -21.35 4.39 19.58
C PHE A 143 -20.40 3.66 20.52
N ALA A 144 -20.81 3.46 21.77
CA ALA A 144 -20.04 2.65 22.72
C ALA A 144 -19.83 1.23 22.19
N GLY A 145 -20.85 0.63 21.57
CA GLY A 145 -20.75 -0.66 20.87
C GLY A 145 -19.78 -0.64 19.68
N PHE A 146 -19.80 0.42 18.88
CA PHE A 146 -18.89 0.60 17.74
C PHE A 146 -17.43 0.77 18.18
N PHE A 147 -17.15 1.63 19.17
CA PHE A 147 -15.80 1.79 19.72
C PHE A 147 -15.31 0.51 20.40
N LYS A 148 -16.18 -0.20 21.14
CA LYS A 148 -15.85 -1.52 21.69
C LYS A 148 -15.47 -2.52 20.60
N LYS A 149 -16.16 -2.51 19.46
CA LYS A 149 -15.82 -3.34 18.29
C LYS A 149 -14.47 -2.95 17.69
N ILE A 150 -14.21 -1.65 17.47
CA ILE A 150 -12.92 -1.18 16.92
C ILE A 150 -11.76 -1.54 17.84
N VAL A 151 -11.90 -1.32 19.15
CA VAL A 151 -10.89 -1.72 20.15
C VAL A 151 -10.64 -3.22 20.08
N GLY A 152 -11.71 -4.04 20.04
CA GLY A 152 -11.59 -5.49 19.91
C GLY A 152 -10.89 -5.95 18.62
N THR A 153 -11.02 -5.21 17.52
CA THR A 153 -10.33 -5.52 16.26
C THR A 153 -8.86 -5.10 16.22
N GLY A 154 -8.45 -4.14 17.06
CA GLY A 154 -7.09 -3.62 17.11
C GLY A 154 -6.62 -2.95 15.81
N ILE A 155 -7.54 -2.46 14.96
CA ILE A 155 -7.23 -1.95 13.61
C ILE A 155 -6.18 -0.84 13.65
N PHE A 156 -6.31 0.13 14.55
CA PHE A 156 -5.35 1.23 14.66
C PHE A 156 -3.98 0.78 15.16
N GLY A 157 -3.92 -0.16 16.12
CA GLY A 157 -2.66 -0.76 16.57
C GLY A 157 -1.96 -1.55 15.46
N LYS A 158 -2.71 -2.35 14.69
CA LYS A 158 -2.19 -3.06 13.51
C LYS A 158 -1.68 -2.08 12.46
N GLN A 159 -2.44 -1.03 12.15
CA GLN A 159 -2.03 -0.03 11.17
C GLN A 159 -0.78 0.74 11.63
N ALA A 160 -0.68 1.06 12.92
CA ALA A 160 0.51 1.65 13.51
C ALA A 160 1.71 0.71 13.33
N SER A 161 1.58 -0.57 13.70
CA SER A 161 2.65 -1.57 13.55
C SER A 161 3.13 -1.74 12.10
N LYS A 162 2.22 -1.66 11.12
CA LYS A 162 2.56 -1.68 9.69
C LYS A 162 3.36 -0.44 9.28
N ASN A 163 2.92 0.74 9.69
CA ASN A 163 3.59 1.99 9.32
C ASN A 163 5.01 2.07 9.90
N ILE A 164 5.22 1.65 11.16
CA ILE A 164 6.58 1.60 11.74
C ILE A 164 7.47 0.58 11.02
N PHE A 165 6.92 -0.57 10.64
CA PHE A 165 7.66 -1.57 9.87
C PHE A 165 8.09 -1.03 8.50
N ILE A 166 7.17 -0.38 7.77
CA ILE A 166 7.46 0.27 6.48
C ILE A 166 8.53 1.35 6.67
N ALA A 167 8.41 2.20 7.69
CA ALA A 167 9.40 3.24 7.98
C ALA A 167 10.80 2.64 8.19
N LEU A 168 10.92 1.60 9.02
CA LEU A 168 12.19 0.93 9.30
C LEU A 168 12.74 0.21 8.07
N PHE A 169 11.89 -0.45 7.28
CA PHE A 169 12.30 -1.14 6.06
C PHE A 169 12.97 -0.19 5.05
N PHE A 170 12.34 0.96 4.78
CA PHE A 170 12.91 1.97 3.88
C PHE A 170 14.19 2.58 4.43
N LEU A 171 14.30 2.74 5.76
CA LEU A 171 15.51 3.23 6.41
C LEU A 171 16.68 2.24 6.25
N VAL A 172 16.45 0.94 6.48
CA VAL A 172 17.47 -0.10 6.33
C VAL A 172 17.96 -0.21 4.87
N ILE A 173 17.02 -0.18 3.91
CA ILE A 173 17.37 -0.18 2.49
C ILE A 173 18.15 1.09 2.12
N GLY A 174 17.73 2.25 2.62
CA GLY A 174 18.43 3.52 2.39
C GLY A 174 19.87 3.49 2.89
N ILE A 175 20.12 2.93 4.08
CA ILE A 175 21.47 2.74 4.63
C ILE A 175 22.26 1.75 3.76
N GLY A 176 21.66 0.63 3.35
CA GLY A 176 22.32 -0.37 2.50
C GLY A 176 22.77 0.21 1.15
N ILE A 177 21.90 0.98 0.50
CA ILE A 177 22.22 1.71 -0.74
C ILE A 177 23.36 2.71 -0.50
N ALA A 178 23.32 3.46 0.61
CA ALA A 178 24.37 4.41 0.94
C ALA A 178 25.73 3.75 1.18
N CYS A 179 25.78 2.61 1.86
CA CYS A 179 27.01 1.83 2.05
C CYS A 179 27.55 1.28 0.73
N PHE A 180 26.66 0.80 -0.15
CA PHE A 180 27.03 0.33 -1.49
C PHE A 180 27.65 1.45 -2.33
N ILE A 181 26.98 2.60 -2.38
CA ILE A 181 27.45 3.80 -3.08
C ILE A 181 28.78 4.29 -2.50
N TYR A 182 28.93 4.30 -1.18
CA TYR A 182 30.18 4.71 -0.53
C TYR A 182 31.35 3.82 -0.97
N LYS A 183 31.15 2.51 -1.00
CA LYS A 183 32.17 1.55 -1.43
C LYS A 183 32.53 1.71 -2.91
N ASP A 184 31.53 1.88 -3.78
CA ASP A 184 31.74 2.11 -5.21
C ASP A 184 32.42 3.45 -5.46
N LEU A 185 32.05 4.49 -4.71
CA LEU A 185 32.67 5.80 -4.77
C LEU A 185 34.14 5.72 -4.34
N GLN A 186 34.46 4.97 -3.29
CA GLN A 186 35.83 4.77 -2.82
C GLN A 186 36.69 4.02 -3.85
N LEU A 187 36.20 2.90 -4.41
CA LEU A 187 36.88 2.16 -5.48
C LEU A 187 37.14 3.01 -6.72
N LEU A 188 36.18 3.88 -7.06
CA LEU A 188 36.29 4.80 -8.18
C LEU A 188 37.28 5.94 -7.89
N LEU A 189 37.34 6.44 -6.65
CA LEU A 189 38.35 7.42 -6.21
C LEU A 189 39.77 6.84 -6.28
N ASP A 190 39.96 5.60 -5.85
CA ASP A 190 41.26 4.93 -5.89
C ASP A 190 41.76 4.76 -7.34
N LYS A 191 40.91 4.25 -8.23
CA LYS A 191 41.24 4.12 -9.68
C LYS A 191 41.58 5.46 -10.34
N LEU A 192 40.98 6.55 -9.87
CA LEU A 192 41.23 7.88 -10.44
C LEU A 192 42.51 8.52 -9.94
N THR A 193 42.88 8.29 -8.69
CA THR A 193 44.20 8.67 -8.16
C THR A 193 45.29 7.99 -9.00
N ASP A 194 45.14 6.70 -9.27
CA ASP A 194 46.04 5.93 -10.15
C ASP A 194 46.09 6.48 -11.59
N MET A 195 44.96 6.93 -12.16
CA MET A 195 44.92 7.45 -13.53
C MET A 195 45.54 8.85 -13.65
N ILE A 196 45.31 9.73 -12.67
CA ILE A 196 45.86 11.09 -12.62
C ILE A 196 47.38 11.05 -12.45
N GLU A 197 47.89 10.12 -11.64
CA GLU A 197 49.33 9.93 -11.44
C GLU A 197 50.05 9.41 -12.70
N LYS A 198 49.33 8.71 -13.59
CA LYS A 198 49.90 8.05 -14.78
C LYS A 198 49.73 8.79 -16.12
N LYS A 199 48.70 9.63 -16.28
CA LYS A 199 48.42 10.35 -17.54
C LYS A 199 47.69 11.67 -17.27
N SER A 200 48.41 12.80 -17.38
CA SER A 200 47.87 14.16 -17.24
C SER A 200 47.04 14.59 -18.45
N ASP A 201 45.87 13.99 -18.67
CA ASP A 201 44.92 14.42 -19.71
C ASP A 201 43.72 15.15 -19.10
N VAL A 202 43.72 16.47 -19.23
CA VAL A 202 42.76 17.41 -18.59
C VAL A 202 41.31 17.13 -19.00
N LYS A 203 41.08 16.58 -20.20
CA LYS A 203 39.73 16.26 -20.70
C LYS A 203 39.08 15.10 -19.95
N ILE A 204 39.86 14.07 -19.64
CA ILE A 204 39.39 12.89 -18.90
C ILE A 204 39.01 13.32 -17.48
N SER A 205 39.79 14.20 -16.85
CA SER A 205 39.50 14.75 -15.53
C SER A 205 38.17 15.49 -15.45
N PHE A 206 37.83 16.29 -16.46
CA PHE A 206 36.56 17.05 -16.47
C PHE A 206 35.33 16.14 -16.59
N GLN A 207 35.36 15.16 -17.50
CA GLN A 207 34.27 14.20 -17.66
C GLN A 207 33.99 13.42 -16.37
N VAL A 208 35.07 13.04 -15.68
CA VAL A 208 35.03 12.36 -14.38
C VAL A 208 34.41 13.24 -13.28
N ILE A 209 34.72 14.54 -13.26
CA ILE A 209 34.11 15.47 -12.28
C ILE A 209 32.61 15.62 -12.53
N LEU A 210 32.19 15.74 -13.79
CA LEU A 210 30.78 15.93 -14.13
C LEU A 210 29.93 14.73 -13.72
N ILE A 211 30.40 13.50 -13.95
CA ILE A 211 29.67 12.30 -13.53
C ILE A 211 29.58 12.16 -12.00
N ARG A 212 30.57 12.66 -11.24
CA ARG A 212 30.52 12.70 -9.76
C ARG A 212 29.40 13.59 -9.24
N ILE A 213 29.24 14.77 -9.83
CA ILE A 213 28.16 15.70 -9.44
C ILE A 213 26.81 15.04 -9.67
N VAL A 214 26.62 14.41 -10.84
CA VAL A 214 25.36 13.71 -11.16
C VAL A 214 25.08 12.57 -10.18
N ILE A 215 26.08 11.75 -9.84
CA ILE A 215 25.93 10.67 -8.88
C ILE A 215 25.56 11.24 -7.50
N ILE A 216 26.28 12.24 -6.99
CA ILE A 216 26.00 12.85 -5.68
C ILE A 216 24.59 13.46 -5.64
N SER A 217 24.17 14.15 -6.69
CA SER A 217 22.81 14.70 -6.81
C SER A 217 21.76 13.59 -6.78
N PHE A 218 21.99 12.49 -7.49
CA PHE A 218 21.10 11.34 -7.52
C PHE A 218 20.99 10.65 -6.15
N VAL A 219 22.11 10.46 -5.46
CA VAL A 219 22.15 9.89 -4.11
C VAL A 219 21.40 10.76 -3.13
N THR A 220 21.67 12.06 -3.14
CA THR A 220 20.99 13.04 -2.28
C THR A 220 19.48 13.02 -2.52
N PHE A 221 19.05 12.89 -3.78
CA PHE A 221 17.64 12.75 -4.12
C PHE A 221 17.00 11.47 -3.55
N ILE A 222 17.66 10.31 -3.70
CA ILE A 222 17.17 9.05 -3.10
C ILE A 222 17.06 9.20 -1.58
N PHE A 223 18.09 9.75 -0.94
CA PHE A 223 18.13 9.93 0.51
C PHE A 223 17.00 10.84 1.00
N TYR A 224 16.75 11.94 0.29
CA TYR A 224 15.63 12.83 0.55
C TYR A 224 14.28 12.09 0.49
N GLN A 225 14.08 11.23 -0.52
CA GLN A 225 12.84 10.45 -0.64
C GLN A 225 12.69 9.43 0.48
N VAL A 226 13.77 8.76 0.89
CA VAL A 226 13.75 7.83 2.04
C VAL A 226 13.34 8.56 3.31
N ILE A 227 13.95 9.72 3.60
CA ILE A 227 13.60 10.55 4.77
C ILE A 227 12.13 10.98 4.71
N ARG A 228 11.66 11.42 3.54
CA ARG A 228 10.27 11.83 3.34
C ARG A 228 9.30 10.68 3.63
N ILE A 229 9.56 9.49 3.06
CA ILE A 229 8.73 8.29 3.26
C ILE A 229 8.74 7.88 4.73
N PHE A 230 9.90 7.90 5.38
CA PHE A 230 10.05 7.63 6.81
C PHE A 230 9.19 8.59 7.66
N ASN A 231 9.30 9.90 7.41
CA ASN A 231 8.57 10.92 8.15
C ASN A 231 7.05 10.77 8.00
N VAL A 232 6.57 10.50 6.78
CA VAL A 232 5.13 10.26 6.53
C VAL A 232 4.64 9.04 7.30
N ASN A 233 5.36 7.93 7.25
CA ASN A 233 4.96 6.71 7.95
C ASN A 233 5.04 6.86 9.48
N MET A 234 6.03 7.57 10.00
CA MET A 234 6.13 7.90 11.43
C MET A 234 4.98 8.80 11.90
N HIS A 235 4.57 9.76 11.07
CA HIS A 235 3.41 10.58 11.34
C HIS A 235 2.13 9.74 11.41
N LEU A 236 1.90 8.87 10.40
CA LEU A 236 0.75 7.96 10.38
C LEU A 236 0.77 6.97 11.55
N TYR A 237 1.95 6.46 11.93
CA TYR A 237 2.13 5.64 13.12
C TYR A 237 1.64 6.40 14.36
N THR A 238 2.11 7.63 14.54
CA THR A 238 1.78 8.46 15.71
C THR A 238 0.28 8.76 15.77
N MET A 239 -0.34 9.12 14.65
CA MET A 239 -1.78 9.36 14.58
C MET A 239 -2.58 8.11 14.92
N ASN A 240 -2.23 6.95 14.35
CA ASN A 240 -2.95 5.71 14.62
C ASN A 240 -2.76 5.25 16.07
N LYS A 241 -1.55 5.40 16.63
CA LYS A 241 -1.29 5.11 18.04
C LYS A 241 -2.09 6.04 18.96
N HIS A 242 -2.20 7.32 18.61
CA HIS A 242 -3.02 8.28 19.34
C HIS A 242 -4.51 7.89 19.33
N ARG A 243 -5.05 7.50 18.16
CA ARG A 243 -6.43 7.00 18.03
C ARG A 243 -6.68 5.75 18.86
N GLU A 244 -5.76 4.80 18.83
CA GLU A 244 -5.81 3.60 19.66
C GLU A 244 -5.87 3.96 21.14
N ASN A 245 -4.99 4.86 21.60
CA ASN A 245 -4.97 5.32 22.99
C ASN A 245 -6.28 6.04 23.38
N ILE A 246 -6.84 6.90 22.52
CA ILE A 246 -8.12 7.57 22.80
C ILE A 246 -9.24 6.56 22.97
N LEU A 247 -9.30 5.53 22.12
CA LEU A 247 -10.34 4.50 22.23
C LEU A 247 -10.22 3.68 23.53
N HIS A 248 -8.99 3.38 23.95
CA HIS A 248 -8.74 2.71 25.24
C HIS A 248 -9.14 3.60 26.42
N THR A 249 -8.73 4.87 26.42
CA THR A 249 -9.07 5.82 27.48
C THR A 249 -10.57 6.11 27.51
N TYR A 250 -11.23 6.25 26.36
CA TYR A 250 -12.68 6.43 26.27
C TYR A 250 -13.43 5.30 26.97
N ARG A 251 -13.01 4.04 26.75
CA ARG A 251 -13.61 2.89 27.40
C ARG A 251 -13.51 2.99 28.93
N LEU A 252 -12.33 3.33 29.44
CA LEU A 252 -12.12 3.48 30.88
C LEU A 252 -12.95 4.63 31.47
N LEU A 253 -13.05 5.74 30.73
CA LEU A 253 -13.80 6.92 31.17
C LEU A 253 -15.32 6.70 31.17
N ILE A 254 -15.87 5.99 30.17
CA ILE A 254 -17.32 5.76 30.11
C ILE A 254 -17.80 4.68 31.08
N GLU A 255 -16.91 3.75 31.47
CA GLU A 255 -17.17 2.73 32.48
C GLU A 255 -17.21 3.34 33.91
N GLY A 256 -16.46 4.41 34.18
CA GLY A 256 -16.39 5.06 35.50
C GLY A 256 -17.37 6.21 35.75
N VAL A 257 -18.18 6.60 34.76
CA VAL A 257 -19.12 7.73 34.86
C VAL A 257 -20.55 7.19 34.90
N GLU A 258 -21.40 7.71 35.79
CA GLU A 258 -22.82 7.32 35.88
C GLU A 258 -23.73 8.28 35.11
N ASN A 259 -23.41 9.58 35.11
CA ASN A 259 -24.21 10.62 34.46
C ASN A 259 -24.18 10.51 32.92
N LYS A 260 -25.37 10.46 32.31
CA LYS A 260 -25.57 10.39 30.86
C LYS A 260 -24.99 11.60 30.12
N ASP A 261 -25.06 12.79 30.70
CA ASP A 261 -24.56 14.03 30.07
C ASP A 261 -23.03 14.04 30.02
N SER A 262 -22.37 13.61 31.10
CA SER A 262 -20.91 13.48 31.12
C SER A 262 -20.41 12.40 30.15
N LYS A 263 -21.16 11.31 29.92
CA LYS A 263 -20.83 10.31 28.89
C LYS A 263 -20.92 10.88 27.47
N LYS A 264 -21.89 11.77 27.22
CA LYS A 264 -22.06 12.47 25.93
C LYS A 264 -20.86 13.38 25.64
N GLU A 265 -20.44 14.18 26.62
CA GLU A 265 -19.27 15.06 26.50
C GLU A 265 -17.98 14.29 26.22
N ILE A 266 -17.74 13.21 26.98
CA ILE A 266 -16.56 12.35 26.80
C ILE A 266 -16.58 11.69 25.41
N LEU A 267 -17.73 11.23 24.94
CA LEU A 267 -17.89 10.68 23.60
C LEU A 267 -17.59 11.73 22.53
N MET A 268 -18.14 12.93 22.67
CA MET A 268 -17.89 14.02 21.74
C MET A 268 -16.42 14.37 21.66
N GLN A 269 -15.77 14.51 22.81
CA GLN A 269 -14.35 14.81 22.86
C GLN A 269 -13.53 13.69 22.21
N ALA A 270 -13.86 12.41 22.47
CA ALA A 270 -13.18 11.28 21.85
C ALA A 270 -13.36 11.25 20.32
N VAL A 271 -14.58 11.48 19.83
CA VAL A 271 -14.88 11.58 18.39
C VAL A 271 -14.09 12.73 17.77
N ARG A 272 -14.14 13.91 18.40
CA ARG A 272 -13.39 15.08 17.96
C ARG A 272 -11.90 14.77 17.84
N THR A 273 -11.29 14.18 18.86
CA THR A 273 -9.84 13.88 18.84
C THR A 273 -9.46 12.76 17.85
N ILE A 274 -10.33 11.77 17.60
CA ILE A 274 -10.05 10.70 16.63
C ILE A 274 -10.10 11.20 15.18
N PHE A 275 -11.01 12.13 14.90
CA PHE A 275 -11.32 12.60 13.54
C PHE A 275 -10.76 13.99 13.20
N GLU A 276 -10.42 14.83 14.18
CA GLU A 276 -9.63 16.04 13.95
C GLU A 276 -8.22 15.65 13.48
N HIS A 277 -7.97 15.84 12.19
CA HIS A 277 -6.61 15.81 11.65
C HIS A 277 -6.08 17.24 11.69
N GLY A 278 -5.07 17.49 12.53
CA GLY A 278 -4.38 18.78 12.54
C GLY A 278 -3.66 19.05 11.22
N ASP A 279 -3.45 20.33 10.89
CA ASP A 279 -2.54 20.75 9.82
C ASP A 279 -1.18 20.11 10.10
N THR A 280 -0.80 19.15 9.27
CA THR A 280 0.55 18.61 9.30
C THR A 280 1.18 19.01 7.99
N GLY A 281 2.49 19.27 7.95
CA GLY A 281 3.20 19.60 6.71
C GLY A 281 3.09 18.55 5.59
N TYR A 282 2.33 17.47 5.82
CA TYR A 282 2.08 16.34 4.92
C TYR A 282 0.58 16.17 4.55
N LEU A 283 -0.36 16.88 5.21
CA LEU A 283 -1.80 16.83 4.93
C LEU A 283 -2.36 18.26 4.83
N SER A 284 -2.90 18.63 3.66
CA SER A 284 -3.47 19.96 3.40
C SER A 284 -4.89 20.08 3.96
N LYS A 285 -5.16 21.21 4.62
CA LYS A 285 -6.43 21.58 5.28
C LYS A 285 -7.71 21.46 4.43
N LYS A 286 -7.61 21.47 3.09
CA LYS A 286 -8.78 21.49 2.20
C LYS A 286 -9.55 20.17 2.11
N ASP A 287 -8.90 19.03 2.36
CA ASP A 287 -9.55 17.72 2.26
C ASP A 287 -10.18 17.24 3.58
N SER A 288 -9.89 17.94 4.70
CA SER A 288 -10.20 17.46 6.06
C SER A 288 -11.21 18.32 6.83
N GLN A 289 -11.56 19.52 6.36
CA GLN A 289 -12.39 20.48 7.10
C GLN A 289 -13.90 20.22 7.00
N ILE A 290 -14.36 19.49 5.98
CA ILE A 290 -15.79 19.32 5.69
C ILE A 290 -16.52 18.52 6.79
N PRO A 291 -16.00 17.37 7.32
CA PRO A 291 -16.77 16.52 8.23
C PRO A 291 -16.95 17.08 9.65
N ILE A 292 -15.94 17.81 10.18
CA ILE A 292 -15.92 18.22 11.60
C ILE A 292 -16.77 19.47 11.84
N ILE A 293 -16.76 20.41 10.89
CA ILE A 293 -17.55 21.65 10.99
C ILE A 293 -19.05 21.34 10.84
N GLU A 294 -19.42 20.39 9.97
CA GLU A 294 -20.81 19.91 9.89
C GLU A 294 -21.22 19.13 11.14
N PHE A 295 -20.35 18.27 11.68
CA PHE A 295 -20.59 17.55 12.92
C PHE A 295 -20.82 18.49 14.14
N MET A 296 -19.96 19.50 14.32
CA MET A 296 -20.11 20.48 15.41
C MET A 296 -21.39 21.31 15.27
N LYS A 297 -21.75 21.73 14.04
CA LYS A 297 -23.00 22.46 13.76
C LYS A 297 -24.25 21.61 13.98
N MET A 298 -24.19 20.32 13.69
CA MET A 298 -25.34 19.41 13.87
C MET A 298 -25.63 19.16 15.35
N ILE A 299 -24.60 19.03 16.19
CA ILE A 299 -24.77 18.86 17.63
C ILE A 299 -25.26 20.15 18.30
N GLU A 300 -24.69 21.30 17.95
CA GLU A 300 -25.11 22.60 18.51
C GLU A 300 -26.58 22.93 18.16
N LYS A 301 -27.09 22.38 17.06
CA LYS A 301 -28.49 22.53 16.64
C LYS A 301 -29.43 21.55 17.36
N ALA A 302 -28.96 20.35 17.70
CA ALA A 302 -29.72 19.35 18.45
C ALA A 302 -29.85 19.70 19.94
N ASP A 303 -28.90 20.45 20.51
CA ASP A 303 -28.96 20.91 21.91
C ASP A 303 -29.89 22.13 22.12
N LYS A 304 -30.31 22.78 21.03
CA LYS A 304 -31.19 23.98 21.05
C LYS A 304 -32.68 23.66 20.77
N THR A 305 -33.01 22.38 20.59
CA THR A 305 -34.38 21.84 20.39
C THR A 305 -34.74 20.91 21.52
#